data_AF-A0A2W6CVX6-F1
#
_entry.id   AF-A0A2W6CVX6-F1
#
_cell.length_a   1.000
_cell.length_b   1.000
_cell.length_c   1.000
_cell.angle_alpha   90.00
_cell.angle_beta   90.00
_cell.angle_gamma   90.00
#
_symmetry.space_group_name_H-M   'P 1'
#
loop_
_entity.id
_entity.type
_entity.pdbx_description
1 polymer ?
#
loop_
_entity_poly.entity_id
_entity_poly.type
_entity_poly.pdbx_seq_one_letter_code
_entity_poly.pdbx_strand_id
1 'polypeptide(L)' 'MMRAVWNGVVLAEAPRTVRVEGNHYFPLDSLHRPRGVRQGCGRRG' A
#
# COMPACT_ATOMS: atom_id res chain seq x y z
N MET A 1 -11.79 -1.97 -11.85
CA MET A 1 -11.03 -1.05 -10.99
C MET A 1 -10.93 -1.68 -9.62
N MET A 2 -9.72 -1.99 -9.13
CA MET A 2 -9.52 -2.62 -7.83
C MET A 2 -8.91 -1.59 -6.87
N ARG A 3 -9.44 -1.51 -5.64
CA ARG A 3 -8.97 -0.57 -4.62
C ARG A 3 -8.73 -1.30 -3.30
N ALA A 4 -7.58 -1.04 -2.69
CA ALA A 4 -7.23 -1.50 -1.35
C ALA A 4 -7.49 -0.36 -0.36
N VAL A 5 -8.48 -0.55 0.51
CA VAL A 5 -8.89 0.45 1.51
C VAL A 5 -8.66 -0.09 2.90
N TRP A 6 -8.04 0.71 3.76
CA TRP A 6 -7.78 0.38 5.16
C TRP A 6 -8.15 1.56 6.06
N ASN A 7 -8.98 1.33 7.08
CA ASN A 7 -9.48 2.39 7.98
C ASN A 7 -10.04 3.63 7.25
N GLY A 8 -10.70 3.41 6.10
CA GLY A 8 -11.25 4.50 5.27
C GLY A 8 -10.21 5.20 4.37
N VAL A 9 -8.93 4.85 4.43
CA VAL A 9 -7.86 5.39 3.60
C VAL A 9 -7.57 4.46 2.43
N VAL A 10 -7.54 5.00 1.20
CA VAL A 10 -7.16 4.25 0.00
C VAL A 10 -5.64 4.10 -0.04
N LEU A 11 -5.15 2.88 0.20
CA LEU A 11 -3.73 2.53 0.20
C LEU A 11 -3.20 2.26 -1.21
N ALA A 12 -4.01 1.66 -2.08
CA ALA A 12 -3.64 1.41 -3.46
C ALA A 12 -4.89 1.39 -4.35
N GLU A 13 -4.77 1.89 -5.57
CA GLU A 13 -5.85 1.83 -6.56
C GLU A 13 -5.26 1.60 -7.95
N ALA A 14 -5.73 0.54 -8.62
CA ALA A 14 -5.23 0.19 -9.95
C ALA A 14 -6.34 -0.38 -10.85
N PRO A 15 -6.31 -0.08 -12.16
CA PRO A 15 -7.17 -0.75 -13.13
C PRO A 15 -6.73 -2.20 -13.39
N ARG A 16 -5.47 -2.56 -13.08
CA ARG A 16 -4.85 -3.85 -13.39
C ARG A 16 -3.93 -4.28 -12.24
N THR A 17 -4.02 -5.53 -11.79
CA THR A 17 -3.09 -6.12 -10.81
C THR A 17 -2.07 -7.00 -11.54
N VAL A 18 -0.86 -7.08 -11.00
CA VAL A 18 0.22 -7.90 -11.55
C VAL A 18 0.15 -9.27 -10.89
N ARG A 19 0.16 -10.34 -11.71
CA ARG A 19 0.17 -11.71 -11.20
C ARG A 19 1.61 -12.16 -11.02
N VAL A 20 2.01 -12.43 -9.77
CA VAL A 20 3.32 -12.97 -9.44
C VAL A 20 3.09 -14.29 -8.73
N GLU A 21 3.60 -15.37 -9.31
CA GLU A 21 3.58 -16.71 -8.71
C GLU A 21 2.18 -17.18 -8.27
N GLY A 22 1.14 -16.81 -9.03
CA GLY A 22 -0.26 -17.16 -8.73
C GLY A 22 -1.03 -16.16 -7.86
N ASN A 23 -0.32 -15.24 -7.19
CA ASN A 23 -0.94 -14.19 -6.37
C ASN A 23 -1.12 -12.89 -7.16
N HIS A 24 -2.12 -12.09 -6.77
CA HIS A 24 -2.40 -10.79 -7.38
C HIS A 24 -1.85 -9.66 -6.51
N TYR A 25 -0.91 -8.90 -7.05
CA TYR A 25 -0.30 -7.76 -6.38
C TYR A 25 -0.67 -6.46 -7.07
N PHE A 26 -0.74 -5.38 -6.30
CA PHE A 26 -0.86 -4.04 -6.86
C PHE A 26 0.53 -3.58 -7.36
N PRO A 27 0.63 -3.01 -8.56
CA PRO A 27 1.88 -2.45 -9.05
C PRO A 27 2.34 -1.30 -8.14
N LEU A 28 3.66 -1.09 -8.06
CA LEU A 28 4.26 -0.11 -7.14
C LEU A 28 3.80 1.32 -7.42
N ASP A 29 3.57 1.66 -8.69
CA ASP A 29 3.02 2.95 -9.14
C ASP A 29 1.58 3.21 -8.65
N SER A 30 0.85 2.14 -8.30
CA SER A 30 -0.52 2.23 -7.80
C SER A 30 -0.61 2.34 -6.28
N LEU A 31 0.51 2.26 -5.55
CA LEU A 31 0.56 2.43 -4.10
C LEU A 31 0.59 3.92 -3.75
N HIS A 32 -0.40 4.35 -2.97
CA HIS A 32 -0.38 5.66 -2.33
C HIS A 32 0.57 5.60 -1.15
N ARG A 33 1.68 6.35 -1.21
CA ARG A 33 2.66 6.42 -0.11
C ARG A 33 2.15 7.39 0.98
N PRO A 34 1.68 6.91 2.15
CA PRO A 34 1.34 7.81 3.23
C PRO A 34 2.61 8.51 3.72
N ARG A 35 2.61 9.85 3.74
CA ARG A 35 3.73 10.68 4.23
C ARG A 35 3.99 10.58 5.75
N GLY A 36 3.36 9.62 6.44
CA GLY A 36 3.20 9.64 7.90
C GLY A 36 3.88 8.53 8.69
N VAL A 37 4.60 7.59 8.08
CA VAL A 37 5.35 6.58 8.84
C VAL A 37 6.72 7.13 9.22
N ARG A 38 6.80 7.86 10.33
CA ARG A 38 8.09 8.09 11.00
C ARG A 38 8.63 6.72 11.39
N GLN A 39 9.68 6.27 10.71
CA GLN A 39 10.56 5.22 11.24
C GLN A 39 11.31 5.83 12.42
N GLY A 40 10.67 5.81 13.58
CA GLY A 40 11.26 6.21 14.84
C GLY A 40 10.90 5.14 15.86
N CYS A 41 11.71 4.08 15.92
CA CYS A 41 11.77 3.26 17.12
C CYS A 41 12.30 4.17 18.24
N GLY A 42 11.39 4.85 18.94
CA GLY A 42 11.70 5.63 20.11
C GLY A 42 12.07 4.69 21.24
N ARG A 43 13.36 4.37 21.37
CA ARG A 43 13.91 3.93 22.66
C ARG A 43 13.63 5.07 23.65
N ARG A 44 12.60 4.88 24.47
CA ARG A 44 12.38 5.69 25.68
C ARG A 44 13.55 5.41 26.61
N GLY A 45 14.47 6.36 26.70
CA GLY A 45 15.39 6.49 27.82
C GLY A 45 14.70 7.18 28.98
#